data_AF-A0A2J5P6Z7-F1
#
_entry.id   AF-A0A2J5P6Z7-F1
#
_cell.length_a   1.000
_cell.length_b   1.000
_cell.length_c   1.000
_cell.angle_alpha   90.00
_cell.angle_beta   90.00
_cell.angle_gamma   90.00
#
_symmetry.space_group_name_H-M   'P 1'
#
loop_
_entity.id
_entity.type
_entity.pdbx_description
1 polymer ?
#
loop_
_entity_poly.entity_id
_entity_poly.type
_entity_poly.pdbx_seq_one_letter_code
_entity_poly.pdbx_strand_id
1 'polypeptide(L)'
;NVVTALDADTGKARWRFDPHASTAEHVTCRGVGYYDVQSDDSLSAEEKASPALQQCPQRILVSTVDARLIALNAKTGELCDDFGDHGSVDLKQGMDNTENSKRYHPTSTPVIMGHIAVLGGWVRDIVHGEPSGVVRAFDVRNGNVVWAWDVGQPENVTDPVKGRVYTLETPNVWTVPGFDKELNLIYLPTGNGPPDYWGGDRNAAKEKYGSSVVAVDASTGETKWVFQTVHHDIWDYDLPSQPVLFHMKNERGEEVPVLIQTTKTGQIYVLDRRTGKPVTRVEEQPVAHDGAEGEHLSATQPFSTGMPQLGVEPLTEKSMWGVTPFDQLMCRIDFKASTYLGMYTPPSEKPYIEWPSLLGGMNWGGITIDERTGTLFVNDMRMPLRMSLVRKEDMAKYKV
;
A
#
# COMPACT_ATOMS: atom_id res chain seq x y z
N ASN A 1 -17.94 7.52 1.60
CA ASN A 1 -17.81 6.45 0.58
C ASN A 1 -19.17 6.18 -0.08
N VAL A 2 -19.76 7.18 -0.72
CA VAL A 2 -21.07 7.01 -1.41
C VAL A 2 -20.85 6.17 -2.66
N VAL A 3 -21.70 5.18 -2.91
CA VAL A 3 -21.65 4.33 -4.11
C VAL A 3 -22.86 4.65 -4.97
N THR A 4 -22.65 4.89 -6.27
CA THR A 4 -23.73 5.19 -7.22
C THR A 4 -23.53 4.38 -8.47
N ALA A 5 -24.55 3.63 -8.88
CA ALA A 5 -24.60 3.06 -10.23
C ALA A 5 -25.24 4.08 -11.18
N LEU A 6 -24.57 4.36 -12.29
CA LEU A 6 -25.04 5.29 -13.30
C LEU A 6 -25.49 4.52 -14.54
N ASP A 7 -26.51 5.03 -15.20
CA ASP A 7 -26.80 4.69 -16.57
C ASP A 7 -25.78 5.37 -17.49
N ALA A 8 -25.08 4.58 -18.32
CA ALA A 8 -23.94 5.06 -19.09
C ALA A 8 -24.33 6.08 -20.17
N ASP A 9 -25.52 5.96 -20.76
CA ASP A 9 -25.97 6.85 -21.83
C ASP A 9 -26.49 8.20 -21.29
N THR A 10 -27.17 8.16 -20.14
CA THR A 10 -27.85 9.35 -19.59
C THR A 10 -27.13 10.01 -18.43
N GLY A 11 -26.17 9.32 -17.81
CA GLY A 11 -25.50 9.77 -16.57
C GLY A 11 -26.42 9.80 -15.34
N LYS A 12 -27.66 9.29 -15.44
CA LYS A 12 -28.60 9.27 -14.32
C LYS A 12 -28.29 8.12 -13.36
N ALA A 13 -28.44 8.36 -12.07
CA ALA A 13 -28.33 7.32 -11.07
C ALA A 13 -29.44 6.28 -11.23
N ARG A 14 -29.05 5.00 -11.34
CA ARG A 14 -29.96 3.85 -11.24
C ARG A 14 -30.31 3.59 -9.78
N TRP A 15 -29.30 3.67 -8.92
CA TRP A 15 -29.42 3.63 -7.47
C TRP A 15 -28.24 4.39 -6.85
N ARG A 16 -28.41 4.81 -5.59
CA ARG A 16 -27.38 5.46 -4.78
C ARG A 16 -27.43 4.87 -3.38
N PHE A 17 -26.29 4.43 -2.88
CA PHE A 17 -26.10 3.94 -1.52
C PHE A 17 -25.23 4.92 -0.74
N ASP A 18 -25.67 5.26 0.47
CA ASP A 18 -24.92 6.09 1.41
C ASP A 18 -24.64 5.28 2.69
N PRO A 19 -23.37 4.93 2.98
CA PRO A 19 -23.07 4.20 4.20
C PRO A 19 -23.17 5.07 5.46
N HIS A 20 -23.36 6.40 5.31
CA HIS A 20 -23.29 7.37 6.40
C HIS A 20 -21.98 7.27 7.19
N ALA A 21 -20.88 6.87 6.52
CA ALA A 21 -19.58 6.68 7.13
C ALA A 21 -18.95 8.02 7.52
N SER A 22 -18.34 8.06 8.70
CA SER A 22 -17.67 9.26 9.22
C SER A 22 -16.34 8.89 9.87
N THR A 23 -15.37 9.78 9.75
CA THR A 23 -14.03 9.61 10.31
C THR A 23 -13.49 10.95 10.77
N ALA A 24 -12.55 10.93 11.71
CA ALA A 24 -11.93 12.14 12.25
C ALA A 24 -10.87 12.74 11.31
N GLU A 25 -10.34 11.93 10.40
CA GLU A 25 -9.26 12.30 9.47
C GLU A 25 -9.79 12.23 8.04
N HIS A 26 -9.38 13.15 7.16
CA HIS A 26 -9.78 13.03 5.76
C HIS A 26 -9.06 11.84 5.12
N VAL A 27 -9.83 10.89 4.60
CA VAL A 27 -9.27 9.69 3.99
C VAL A 27 -9.97 9.36 2.68
N THR A 28 -9.18 8.95 1.70
CA THR A 28 -9.63 8.64 0.34
C THR A 28 -10.15 7.21 0.22
N CYS A 29 -11.31 7.06 -0.42
CA CYS A 29 -11.80 5.77 -0.92
C CYS A 29 -11.28 5.55 -2.35
N ARG A 30 -10.66 4.39 -2.63
CA ARG A 30 -9.96 4.18 -3.91
C ARG A 30 -10.71 3.38 -4.96
N GLY A 31 -11.75 2.65 -4.57
CA GLY A 31 -12.56 1.89 -5.54
C GLY A 31 -13.55 0.94 -4.90
N VAL A 32 -14.08 0.06 -5.74
CA VAL A 32 -14.98 -1.03 -5.36
C VAL A 32 -14.54 -2.33 -6.04
N GLY A 33 -14.79 -3.46 -5.39
CA GLY A 33 -14.66 -4.79 -5.99
C GLY A 33 -15.99 -5.25 -6.58
N TYR A 34 -15.94 -6.09 -7.62
CA TYR A 34 -17.13 -6.71 -8.22
C TYR A 34 -17.01 -8.23 -8.20
N TYR A 35 -18.08 -8.90 -7.79
CA TYR A 35 -18.19 -10.36 -7.79
C TYR A 35 -19.50 -10.79 -8.44
N ASP A 36 -19.46 -11.85 -9.25
CA ASP A 36 -20.63 -12.46 -9.87
C ASP A 36 -20.64 -13.97 -9.60
N VAL A 37 -21.63 -14.41 -8.83
CA VAL A 37 -21.84 -15.82 -8.46
C VAL A 37 -21.91 -16.71 -9.71
N GLN A 38 -22.49 -16.22 -10.81
CA GLN A 38 -22.65 -17.03 -12.01
C GLN A 38 -21.32 -17.27 -12.73
N SER A 39 -20.42 -16.29 -12.67
CA SER A 39 -19.07 -16.37 -13.24
C SER A 39 -18.06 -17.08 -12.35
N ASP A 40 -18.46 -17.52 -11.15
CA ASP A 40 -17.59 -18.25 -10.25
C ASP A 40 -17.56 -19.75 -10.60
N ASP A 41 -16.48 -20.20 -11.21
CA ASP A 41 -16.28 -21.59 -11.61
C ASP A 41 -15.96 -22.52 -10.42
N SER A 42 -15.71 -21.98 -9.23
CA SER A 42 -15.44 -22.78 -8.03
C SER A 42 -16.72 -23.29 -7.35
N LEU A 43 -17.91 -22.79 -7.75
CA LEU A 43 -19.20 -23.16 -7.17
C LEU A 43 -19.91 -24.22 -8.02
N SER A 44 -20.49 -25.21 -7.35
CA SER A 44 -21.45 -26.15 -7.91
C SER A 44 -22.77 -25.47 -8.32
N ALA A 45 -23.56 -26.16 -9.15
CA ALA A 45 -24.88 -25.66 -9.56
C ALA A 45 -25.82 -25.50 -8.35
N GLU A 46 -25.72 -26.40 -7.38
CA GLU A 46 -26.47 -26.37 -6.13
C GLU A 46 -26.09 -25.16 -5.26
N GLU A 47 -24.79 -24.87 -5.11
CA GLU A 47 -24.32 -23.68 -4.37
C GLU A 47 -24.80 -22.40 -5.05
N LYS A 48 -24.66 -22.30 -6.38
CA LYS A 48 -25.16 -21.15 -7.16
C LYS A 48 -26.67 -20.97 -6.99
N ALA A 49 -27.43 -22.05 -6.84
CA ALA A 49 -28.89 -22.03 -6.65
C ALA A 49 -29.33 -21.73 -5.21
N SER A 50 -28.40 -21.58 -4.25
CA SER A 50 -28.76 -21.28 -2.86
C SER A 50 -29.52 -19.96 -2.73
N PRO A 51 -30.58 -19.88 -1.89
CA PRO A 51 -31.40 -18.67 -1.76
C PRO A 51 -30.59 -17.42 -1.38
N ALA A 52 -29.58 -17.57 -0.51
CA ALA A 52 -28.71 -16.48 -0.08
C ALA A 52 -27.94 -15.86 -1.27
N LEU A 53 -27.31 -16.69 -2.09
CA LEU A 53 -26.58 -16.23 -3.28
C LEU A 53 -27.53 -15.72 -4.38
N GLN A 54 -28.75 -16.24 -4.49
CA GLN A 54 -29.74 -15.76 -5.45
C GLN A 54 -30.34 -14.40 -5.08
N GLN A 55 -30.37 -14.03 -3.80
CA GLN A 55 -30.78 -12.70 -3.35
C GLN A 55 -29.74 -11.62 -3.72
N CYS A 56 -28.45 -11.95 -3.64
CA CYS A 56 -27.34 -11.06 -3.97
C CYS A 56 -26.32 -11.71 -4.93
N PRO A 57 -26.70 -12.00 -6.18
CA PRO A 57 -25.86 -12.79 -7.09
C PRO A 57 -24.70 -11.99 -7.68
N GLN A 58 -24.90 -10.68 -7.84
CA GLN A 58 -23.88 -9.75 -8.31
C GLN A 58 -23.63 -8.75 -7.19
N ARG A 59 -22.39 -8.68 -6.71
CA ARG A 59 -22.02 -7.95 -5.50
C ARG A 59 -21.02 -6.87 -5.81
N ILE A 60 -21.23 -5.70 -5.24
CA ILE A 60 -20.27 -4.60 -5.17
C ILE A 60 -19.72 -4.56 -3.74
N LEU A 61 -18.42 -4.75 -3.59
CA LEU A 61 -17.73 -4.69 -2.31
C LEU A 61 -17.05 -3.34 -2.16
N VAL A 62 -17.27 -2.66 -1.04
CA VAL A 62 -16.70 -1.34 -0.76
C VAL A 62 -16.22 -1.26 0.67
N SER A 63 -15.01 -0.73 0.87
CA SER A 63 -14.52 -0.34 2.18
C SER A 63 -14.92 1.09 2.51
N THR A 64 -15.13 1.36 3.79
CA THR A 64 -15.59 2.65 4.29
C THR A 64 -14.56 3.28 5.21
N VAL A 65 -14.56 4.62 5.27
CA VAL A 65 -13.62 5.39 6.12
C VAL A 65 -13.82 5.17 7.63
N ASP A 66 -14.94 4.57 8.06
CA ASP A 66 -15.16 4.14 9.45
C ASP A 66 -14.80 2.67 9.70
N ALA A 67 -14.11 2.06 8.72
CA ALA A 67 -13.60 0.70 8.73
C ALA A 67 -14.64 -0.43 8.68
N ARG A 68 -15.65 -0.29 7.82
CA ARG A 68 -16.53 -1.41 7.42
C ARG A 68 -16.22 -1.87 6.01
N LEU A 69 -16.25 -3.18 5.78
CA LEU A 69 -16.40 -3.77 4.45
C LEU A 69 -17.88 -4.05 4.20
N ILE A 70 -18.46 -3.50 3.15
CA ILE A 70 -19.89 -3.58 2.84
C ILE A 70 -20.09 -4.32 1.52
N ALA A 71 -21.12 -5.17 1.46
CA ALA A 71 -21.56 -5.81 0.23
C ALA A 71 -22.94 -5.28 -0.22
N LEU A 72 -23.01 -4.83 -1.47
CA LEU A 72 -24.23 -4.31 -2.09
C LEU A 72 -24.63 -5.16 -3.28
N ASN A 73 -25.93 -5.34 -3.50
CA ASN A 73 -26.45 -5.89 -4.74
C ASN A 73 -26.15 -4.91 -5.89
N ALA A 74 -25.41 -5.35 -6.91
CA ALA A 74 -24.97 -4.50 -8.02
C ALA A 74 -26.13 -3.88 -8.82
N LYS A 75 -27.31 -4.53 -8.82
CA LYS A 75 -28.48 -4.06 -9.57
C LYS A 75 -29.36 -3.11 -8.77
N THR A 76 -29.50 -3.31 -7.45
CA THR A 76 -30.44 -2.54 -6.61
C THR A 76 -29.77 -1.55 -5.68
N GLY A 77 -28.50 -1.76 -5.33
CA GLY A 77 -27.78 -0.97 -4.33
C GLY A 77 -28.14 -1.30 -2.89
N GLU A 78 -28.98 -2.32 -2.66
CA GLU A 78 -29.36 -2.80 -1.33
C GLU A 78 -28.23 -3.65 -0.72
N LEU A 79 -28.16 -3.71 0.61
CA LEU A 79 -27.21 -4.55 1.32
C LEU A 79 -27.46 -6.03 1.03
N CYS A 80 -26.40 -6.81 0.81
CA CYS A 80 -26.49 -8.26 0.79
C CYS A 80 -26.63 -8.76 2.24
N ASP A 81 -27.85 -9.07 2.69
CA ASP A 81 -28.16 -9.40 4.10
C ASP A 81 -27.33 -10.59 4.65
N ASP A 82 -26.91 -11.51 3.79
CA ASP A 82 -26.11 -12.69 4.12
C ASP A 82 -24.61 -12.42 4.31
N PHE A 83 -24.15 -11.18 4.10
CA PHE A 83 -22.75 -10.80 4.21
C PHE A 83 -22.42 -10.20 5.58
N GLY A 84 -21.60 -10.88 6.38
CA GLY A 84 -21.19 -10.43 7.69
C GLY A 84 -22.37 -10.24 8.64
N ASP A 85 -22.42 -9.09 9.31
CA ASP A 85 -23.56 -8.62 10.08
C ASP A 85 -24.44 -7.74 9.19
N HIS A 86 -25.50 -8.34 8.63
CA HIS A 86 -26.54 -7.69 7.82
C HIS A 86 -25.99 -6.80 6.69
N GLY A 87 -25.02 -7.30 5.93
CA GLY A 87 -24.39 -6.62 4.79
C GLY A 87 -23.06 -5.94 5.09
N SER A 88 -22.53 -6.06 6.31
CA SER A 88 -21.29 -5.41 6.71
C SER A 88 -20.37 -6.26 7.58
N VAL A 89 -19.06 -6.09 7.42
CA VAL A 89 -18.03 -6.65 8.28
C VAL A 89 -17.27 -5.51 8.95
N ASP A 90 -17.13 -5.57 10.27
CA ASP A 90 -16.29 -4.64 11.05
C ASP A 90 -14.81 -5.00 10.89
N LEU A 91 -14.04 -4.12 10.26
CA LEU A 91 -12.63 -4.31 10.00
C LEU A 91 -11.76 -3.92 11.20
N LYS A 92 -12.32 -3.42 12.31
CA LYS A 92 -11.55 -3.09 13.52
C LYS A 92 -11.33 -4.29 14.42
N GLN A 93 -12.04 -5.40 14.18
CA GLN A 93 -11.89 -6.61 14.97
C GLN A 93 -10.43 -7.07 15.05
N GLY A 94 -9.95 -7.29 16.26
CA GLY A 94 -8.57 -7.72 16.54
C GLY A 94 -7.54 -6.59 16.59
N MET A 95 -7.96 -5.33 16.56
CA MET A 95 -7.08 -4.16 16.69
C MET A 95 -7.36 -3.37 17.99
N ASP A 96 -7.96 -4.05 18.98
CA ASP A 96 -8.56 -3.44 20.19
C ASP A 96 -7.55 -2.79 21.15
N ASN A 97 -6.25 -3.10 21.02
CA ASN A 97 -5.18 -2.53 21.87
C ASN A 97 -4.81 -1.08 21.52
N THR A 98 -5.60 -0.42 20.68
CA THR A 98 -5.41 0.97 20.26
C THR A 98 -6.59 1.82 20.73
N GLU A 99 -6.63 3.10 20.39
CA GLU A 99 -7.78 3.97 20.67
C GLU A 99 -8.99 3.59 19.78
N ASN A 100 -9.54 2.39 19.97
CA ASN A 100 -10.60 1.76 19.18
C ASN A 100 -10.31 1.79 17.67
N SER A 101 -9.04 1.61 17.29
CA SER A 101 -8.59 1.63 15.88
C SER A 101 -9.04 2.86 15.11
N LYS A 102 -9.21 4.01 15.78
CA LYS A 102 -9.68 5.25 15.15
C LYS A 102 -8.76 5.78 14.06
N ARG A 103 -7.54 5.24 13.97
CA ARG A 103 -6.46 5.60 13.04
C ARG A 103 -6.16 4.50 12.00
N TYR A 104 -7.01 3.48 11.94
CA TYR A 104 -7.01 2.50 10.86
C TYR A 104 -8.07 2.89 9.82
N HIS A 105 -7.66 2.99 8.57
CA HIS A 105 -8.55 3.38 7.49
C HIS A 105 -8.35 2.45 6.28
N PRO A 106 -9.33 1.62 5.92
CA PRO A 106 -9.20 0.66 4.83
C PRO A 106 -9.34 1.35 3.47
N THR A 107 -8.26 1.99 3.05
CA THR A 107 -8.22 2.80 1.84
C THR A 107 -7.99 2.00 0.57
N SER A 108 -7.47 0.78 0.69
CA SER A 108 -7.23 -0.13 -0.43
C SER A 108 -8.55 -0.55 -1.07
N THR A 109 -8.54 -0.77 -2.39
CA THR A 109 -9.69 -1.35 -3.10
C THR A 109 -9.80 -2.84 -2.77
N PRO A 110 -10.99 -3.38 -2.43
CA PRO A 110 -11.16 -4.83 -2.28
C PRO A 110 -10.82 -5.56 -3.58
N VAL A 111 -9.74 -6.36 -3.58
CA VAL A 111 -9.30 -7.14 -4.74
C VAL A 111 -10.01 -8.48 -4.74
N ILE A 112 -10.78 -8.77 -5.80
CA ILE A 112 -11.58 -9.98 -5.91
C ILE A 112 -10.80 -11.07 -6.65
N MET A 113 -10.64 -12.22 -5.99
CA MET A 113 -9.90 -13.40 -6.44
C MET A 113 -10.84 -14.62 -6.36
N GLY A 114 -11.74 -14.76 -7.34
CA GLY A 114 -12.84 -15.71 -7.23
C GLY A 114 -13.80 -15.30 -6.10
N HIS A 115 -14.08 -16.20 -5.16
CA HIS A 115 -14.91 -15.90 -3.98
C HIS A 115 -14.15 -15.25 -2.82
N ILE A 116 -12.87 -14.91 -2.98
CA ILE A 116 -12.05 -14.28 -1.94
C ILE A 116 -11.86 -12.80 -2.26
N ALA A 117 -12.15 -11.92 -1.32
CA ALA A 117 -11.80 -10.50 -1.37
C ALA A 117 -10.63 -10.21 -0.42
N VAL A 118 -9.53 -9.67 -0.94
CA VAL A 118 -8.40 -9.21 -0.12
C VAL A 118 -8.45 -7.71 0.07
N LEU A 119 -8.20 -7.29 1.31
CA LEU A 119 -8.23 -5.90 1.71
C LEU A 119 -7.07 -5.58 2.66
N GLY A 120 -6.31 -4.55 2.29
CA GLY A 120 -5.39 -3.85 3.19
C GLY A 120 -5.98 -2.51 3.66
N GLY A 121 -5.22 -1.76 4.46
CA GLY A 121 -5.61 -0.43 4.88
C GLY A 121 -4.41 0.45 5.13
N TRP A 122 -4.64 1.76 5.11
CA TRP A 122 -3.72 2.74 5.64
C TRP A 122 -3.86 2.78 7.17
N VAL A 123 -2.72 2.86 7.82
CA VAL A 123 -2.61 3.14 9.25
C VAL A 123 -1.85 4.45 9.35
N ARG A 124 -2.24 5.32 10.29
CA ARG A 124 -1.46 6.53 10.56
C ARG A 124 -0.02 6.18 10.91
N ASP A 125 0.90 7.00 10.42
CA ASP A 125 2.31 6.68 10.18
C ASP A 125 3.28 7.45 11.09
N ILE A 126 2.83 8.49 11.79
CA ILE A 126 3.76 9.44 12.44
C ILE A 126 4.10 9.10 13.90
N VAL A 127 3.30 8.28 14.60
CA VAL A 127 3.46 8.05 16.04
C VAL A 127 3.40 6.58 16.41
N HIS A 128 3.85 6.25 17.63
CA HIS A 128 3.67 4.93 18.23
C HIS A 128 2.23 4.66 18.68
N GLY A 129 1.94 3.40 18.95
CA GLY A 129 0.64 2.89 19.40
C GLY A 129 -0.38 2.74 18.28
N GLU A 130 0.08 2.67 17.04
CA GLU A 130 -0.77 2.62 15.86
C GLU A 130 -1.29 1.19 15.58
N PRO A 131 -2.51 1.06 15.02
CA PRO A 131 -3.08 -0.24 14.66
C PRO A 131 -2.18 -1.11 13.77
N SER A 132 -2.54 -2.39 13.67
CA SER A 132 -1.87 -3.30 12.76
C SER A 132 -2.13 -2.93 11.30
N GLY A 133 -1.10 -3.07 10.47
CA GLY A 133 -1.19 -3.05 9.01
C GLY A 133 -1.72 -4.35 8.38
N VAL A 134 -2.28 -5.28 9.19
CA VAL A 134 -2.78 -6.60 8.78
C VAL A 134 -3.58 -6.56 7.47
N VAL A 135 -3.25 -7.48 6.56
CA VAL A 135 -4.00 -7.72 5.33
C VAL A 135 -4.92 -8.91 5.55
N ARG A 136 -6.20 -8.78 5.18
CA ARG A 136 -7.19 -9.83 5.42
C ARG A 136 -7.89 -10.22 4.13
N ALA A 137 -8.20 -11.51 4.05
CA ALA A 137 -9.08 -12.08 3.05
C ALA A 137 -10.44 -12.40 3.65
N PHE A 138 -11.50 -12.11 2.90
CA PHE A 138 -12.88 -12.38 3.26
C PHE A 138 -13.57 -13.17 2.16
N ASP A 139 -14.43 -14.11 2.53
CA ASP A 139 -15.32 -14.77 1.58
C ASP A 139 -16.41 -13.77 1.16
N VAL A 140 -16.46 -13.42 -0.12
CA VAL A 140 -17.39 -12.42 -0.68
C VAL A 140 -18.86 -12.80 -0.53
N ARG A 141 -19.14 -14.08 -0.28
CA ARG A 141 -20.49 -14.63 -0.18
C ARG A 141 -21.10 -14.40 1.20
N ASN A 142 -20.28 -14.40 2.25
CA ASN A 142 -20.78 -14.39 3.63
C ASN A 142 -19.99 -13.46 4.57
N GLY A 143 -18.89 -12.85 4.12
CA GLY A 143 -18.07 -11.93 4.92
C GLY A 143 -17.15 -12.61 5.93
N ASN A 144 -17.07 -13.94 5.97
CA ASN A 144 -16.18 -14.65 6.87
C ASN A 144 -14.71 -14.41 6.50
N VAL A 145 -13.86 -14.24 7.51
CA VAL A 145 -12.41 -14.16 7.31
C VAL A 145 -11.89 -15.51 6.82
N VAL A 146 -11.18 -15.52 5.70
CA VAL A 146 -10.53 -16.72 5.14
C VAL A 146 -9.11 -16.86 5.71
N TRP A 147 -8.34 -15.77 5.68
CA TRP A 147 -7.01 -15.70 6.26
C TRP A 147 -6.68 -14.25 6.66
N ALA A 148 -5.68 -14.11 7.53
CA ALA A 148 -5.17 -12.83 8.00
C ALA A 148 -3.64 -12.86 7.99
N TRP A 149 -3.03 -12.03 7.16
CA TRP A 149 -1.58 -11.84 7.10
C TRP A 149 -1.17 -10.72 8.04
N ASP A 150 -0.75 -11.11 9.25
CA ASP A 150 -0.18 -10.24 10.26
C ASP A 150 1.36 -10.29 10.18
N VAL A 151 2.00 -9.16 9.90
CA VAL A 151 3.47 -9.06 9.77
C VAL A 151 4.20 -9.59 11.00
N GLY A 152 3.66 -9.41 12.21
CA GLY A 152 4.29 -9.93 13.43
C GLY A 152 4.17 -11.45 13.59
N GLN A 153 3.27 -12.10 12.86
CA GLN A 153 3.03 -13.54 12.89
C GLN A 153 2.74 -14.09 11.48
N PRO A 154 3.67 -13.92 10.50
CA PRO A 154 3.39 -14.14 9.08
C PRO A 154 3.28 -15.63 8.71
N GLU A 155 3.66 -16.52 9.63
CA GLU A 155 3.50 -17.98 9.50
C GLU A 155 2.16 -18.48 10.06
N ASN A 156 1.43 -17.64 10.82
CA ASN A 156 0.13 -17.99 11.42
C ASN A 156 -1.01 -17.28 10.68
N VAL A 157 -1.12 -17.55 9.38
CA VAL A 157 -2.02 -16.82 8.46
C VAL A 157 -3.44 -17.41 8.42
N THR A 158 -3.60 -18.69 8.74
CA THR A 158 -4.84 -19.47 8.60
C THR A 158 -5.65 -19.60 9.90
N ASP A 159 -5.39 -18.76 10.91
CA ASP A 159 -6.14 -18.77 12.17
C ASP A 159 -7.06 -17.54 12.30
N PRO A 160 -8.22 -17.53 11.60
CA PRO A 160 -9.20 -16.44 11.61
C PRO A 160 -10.11 -16.52 12.85
N VAL A 161 -9.53 -16.55 14.07
CA VAL A 161 -10.31 -16.69 15.29
C VAL A 161 -10.77 -15.35 15.85
N LYS A 162 -12.04 -15.31 16.25
CA LYS A 162 -12.66 -14.25 17.05
C LYS A 162 -11.90 -14.07 18.36
N GLY A 163 -11.26 -12.91 18.55
CA GLY A 163 -10.45 -12.59 19.73
C GLY A 163 -8.94 -12.62 19.49
N ARG A 164 -8.48 -12.91 18.26
CA ARG A 164 -7.09 -12.66 17.87
C ARG A 164 -6.79 -11.16 17.95
N VAL A 165 -5.65 -10.82 18.52
CA VAL A 165 -5.14 -9.45 18.56
C VAL A 165 -3.95 -9.36 17.61
N TYR A 166 -4.01 -8.45 16.65
CA TYR A 166 -2.97 -8.26 15.65
C TYR A 166 -1.82 -7.41 16.18
N THR A 167 -0.64 -7.66 15.61
CA THR A 167 0.59 -6.97 15.99
C THR A 167 0.50 -5.49 15.64
N LEU A 168 0.76 -4.62 16.63
CA LEU A 168 0.74 -3.17 16.47
C LEU A 168 1.87 -2.67 15.56
N GLU A 169 1.66 -1.50 14.95
CA GLU A 169 2.70 -0.73 14.25
C GLU A 169 3.43 -1.54 13.17
N THR A 170 2.69 -2.35 12.44
CA THR A 170 3.24 -3.17 11.35
C THR A 170 3.11 -2.48 10.00
N PRO A 171 4.02 -2.77 9.04
CA PRO A 171 3.84 -2.42 7.63
C PRO A 171 2.42 -2.67 7.15
N ASN A 172 1.80 -1.62 6.59
CA ASN A 172 0.43 -1.67 6.10
C ASN A 172 0.38 -1.88 4.58
N VAL A 173 -0.80 -2.11 4.02
CA VAL A 173 -1.01 -2.15 2.55
C VAL A 173 -2.13 -1.19 2.22
N TRP A 174 -1.77 0.08 2.10
CA TRP A 174 -2.73 1.15 1.86
C TRP A 174 -3.20 1.22 0.41
N THR A 175 -2.42 0.67 -0.53
CA THR A 175 -2.63 0.70 -1.97
C THR A 175 -3.30 -0.60 -2.45
N VAL A 176 -3.46 -0.78 -3.77
CA VAL A 176 -4.15 -1.95 -4.35
C VAL A 176 -3.14 -3.09 -4.57
N PRO A 177 -3.35 -4.28 -4.00
CA PRO A 177 -2.55 -5.46 -4.32
C PRO A 177 -2.68 -5.90 -5.79
N GLY A 178 -1.64 -6.52 -6.35
CA GLY A 178 -1.72 -7.18 -7.66
C GLY A 178 -2.09 -8.66 -7.51
N PHE A 179 -2.98 -9.20 -8.33
CA PHE A 179 -3.35 -10.63 -8.30
C PHE A 179 -2.97 -11.34 -9.61
N ASP A 180 -2.27 -12.47 -9.49
CA ASP A 180 -1.99 -13.39 -10.58
C ASP A 180 -2.78 -14.69 -10.39
N LYS A 181 -3.81 -14.85 -11.23
CA LYS A 181 -4.69 -16.03 -11.22
C LYS A 181 -3.95 -17.32 -11.61
N GLU A 182 -2.97 -17.25 -12.50
CA GLU A 182 -2.28 -18.44 -13.00
C GLU A 182 -1.34 -19.03 -11.93
N LEU A 183 -0.72 -18.16 -11.14
CA LEU A 183 0.19 -18.55 -10.06
C LEU A 183 -0.51 -18.71 -8.71
N ASN A 184 -1.78 -18.30 -8.60
CA ASN A 184 -2.50 -18.18 -7.34
C ASN A 184 -1.77 -17.31 -6.30
N LEU A 185 -1.16 -16.21 -6.76
CA LEU A 185 -0.39 -15.30 -5.92
C LEU A 185 -1.03 -13.91 -5.89
N ILE A 186 -1.03 -13.30 -4.71
CA ILE A 186 -1.29 -11.88 -4.53
C ILE A 186 0.00 -11.18 -4.08
N TYR A 187 0.27 -10.04 -4.68
CA TYR A 187 1.45 -9.22 -4.45
C TYR A 187 1.04 -7.99 -3.65
N LEU A 188 1.54 -7.93 -2.42
CA LEU A 188 1.26 -6.90 -1.44
C LEU A 188 2.38 -5.85 -1.48
N PRO A 189 2.11 -4.64 -2.00
CA PRO A 189 3.03 -3.51 -1.86
C PRO A 189 2.91 -2.95 -0.43
N THR A 190 3.95 -3.10 0.38
CA THR A 190 3.89 -2.72 1.80
C THR A 190 4.42 -1.31 2.09
N GLY A 191 3.78 -0.72 3.09
CA GLY A 191 4.25 0.38 3.94
C GLY A 191 5.53 0.06 4.68
N ASN A 192 5.97 1.00 5.50
CA ASN A 192 6.87 0.74 6.61
C ASN A 192 6.10 0.64 7.94
N GLY A 193 6.79 0.18 8.99
CA GLY A 193 6.20 0.07 10.32
C GLY A 193 6.24 1.41 11.05
N PRO A 194 5.09 1.98 11.50
CA PRO A 194 5.08 3.24 12.22
C PRO A 194 5.93 3.22 13.50
N PRO A 195 6.53 4.35 13.90
CA PRO A 195 6.54 5.62 13.18
C PRO A 195 7.48 5.62 11.96
N ASP A 196 7.16 6.45 10.97
CA ASP A 196 7.78 6.34 9.64
C ASP A 196 9.14 7.01 9.51
N TYR A 197 9.48 7.92 10.43
CA TYR A 197 10.70 8.72 10.41
C TYR A 197 11.70 8.35 11.51
N TRP A 198 11.43 7.26 12.25
CA TRP A 198 12.32 6.68 13.26
C TRP A 198 11.95 5.20 13.46
N GLY A 199 12.92 4.30 13.32
CA GLY A 199 12.73 2.85 13.33
C GLY A 199 13.55 2.10 14.39
N GLY A 200 14.08 2.80 15.40
CA GLY A 200 15.07 2.22 16.32
C GLY A 200 14.58 1.03 17.16
N ASP A 201 13.26 0.85 17.28
CA ASP A 201 12.61 -0.25 17.99
C ASP A 201 11.98 -1.31 17.06
N ARG A 202 12.20 -1.20 15.74
CA ARG A 202 11.67 -2.17 14.79
C ARG A 202 12.28 -3.54 15.01
N ASN A 203 11.39 -4.53 15.09
CA ASN A 203 11.79 -5.92 15.22
C ASN A 203 12.08 -6.55 13.85
N ALA A 204 12.70 -7.74 13.85
CA ALA A 204 13.08 -8.44 12.63
C ALA A 204 11.91 -8.67 11.63
N ALA A 205 10.68 -8.79 12.12
CA ALA A 205 9.52 -8.96 11.25
C ALA A 205 9.13 -7.65 10.57
N LYS A 206 9.04 -6.54 11.32
CA LYS A 206 8.81 -5.19 10.76
C LYS A 206 9.91 -4.84 9.74
N GLU A 207 11.16 -5.18 10.04
CA GLU A 207 12.31 -4.98 9.14
C GLU A 207 12.21 -5.79 7.85
N LYS A 208 11.85 -7.08 7.94
CA LYS A 208 11.80 -7.98 6.78
C LYS A 208 10.72 -7.58 5.76
N TYR A 209 9.60 -7.02 6.22
CA TYR A 209 8.42 -6.78 5.40
C TYR A 209 8.10 -5.30 5.15
N GLY A 210 8.91 -4.37 5.67
CA GLY A 210 8.77 -2.95 5.39
C GLY A 210 9.22 -2.60 3.96
N SER A 211 8.53 -1.68 3.30
CA SER A 211 8.87 -1.09 1.99
C SER A 211 9.23 -2.17 0.95
N SER A 212 8.37 -3.18 0.86
CA SER A 212 8.62 -4.45 0.19
C SER A 212 7.46 -4.89 -0.68
N VAL A 213 7.77 -5.59 -1.78
CA VAL A 213 6.78 -6.42 -2.46
C VAL A 213 6.78 -7.79 -1.77
N VAL A 214 5.62 -8.17 -1.22
CA VAL A 214 5.43 -9.48 -0.58
C VAL A 214 4.46 -10.30 -1.41
N ALA A 215 4.90 -11.45 -1.92
CA ALA A 215 3.96 -12.40 -2.52
C ALA A 215 3.43 -13.36 -1.46
N VAL A 216 2.11 -13.47 -1.38
CA VAL A 216 1.44 -14.48 -0.57
C VAL A 216 0.52 -15.33 -1.43
N ASP A 217 0.27 -16.57 -1.01
CA ASP A 217 -0.73 -17.43 -1.64
C ASP A 217 -2.13 -16.80 -1.50
N ALA A 218 -2.85 -16.70 -2.60
CA ALA A 218 -4.16 -16.03 -2.64
C ALA A 218 -5.22 -16.76 -1.79
N SER A 219 -5.09 -18.07 -1.61
CA SER A 219 -6.05 -18.92 -0.91
C SER A 219 -5.73 -19.08 0.57
N THR A 220 -4.46 -19.04 0.96
CA THR A 220 -4.02 -19.32 2.34
C THR A 220 -3.39 -18.13 3.06
N GLY A 221 -2.94 -17.10 2.33
CA GLY A 221 -2.17 -15.98 2.88
C GLY A 221 -0.71 -16.32 3.20
N GLU A 222 -0.24 -17.53 2.89
CA GLU A 222 1.13 -17.97 3.20
C GLU A 222 2.15 -17.20 2.38
N THR A 223 3.18 -16.67 3.04
CA THR A 223 4.25 -15.91 2.36
C THR A 223 5.08 -16.82 1.46
N LYS A 224 5.22 -16.48 0.18
CA LYS A 224 6.01 -17.22 -0.80
C LYS A 224 7.37 -16.60 -1.05
N TRP A 225 7.42 -15.28 -1.19
CA TRP A 225 8.67 -14.54 -1.31
C TRP A 225 8.49 -13.08 -0.89
N VAL A 226 9.60 -12.41 -0.60
CA VAL A 226 9.66 -10.98 -0.30
C VAL A 226 10.83 -10.35 -1.05
N PHE A 227 10.60 -9.16 -1.60
CA PHE A 227 11.63 -8.32 -2.18
C PHE A 227 11.54 -6.92 -1.58
N GLN A 228 12.57 -6.52 -0.84
CA GLN A 228 12.63 -5.24 -0.17
C GLN A 228 13.28 -4.19 -1.08
N THR A 229 12.63 -3.03 -1.20
CA THR A 229 13.11 -1.90 -2.03
C THR A 229 13.88 -0.85 -1.23
N VAL A 230 13.64 -0.79 0.08
CA VAL A 230 14.37 0.06 1.03
C VAL A 230 14.61 -0.74 2.31
N HIS A 231 15.87 -0.92 2.67
CA HIS A 231 16.30 -1.50 3.94
C HIS A 231 16.08 -0.47 5.06
N HIS A 232 15.43 -0.88 6.16
CA HIS A 232 15.20 -0.03 7.33
C HIS A 232 14.69 1.37 6.96
N ASP A 233 13.51 1.43 6.35
CA ASP A 233 12.97 2.66 5.75
C ASP A 233 12.53 3.68 6.80
N ILE A 234 13.22 4.81 6.87
CA ILE A 234 12.89 5.93 7.77
C ILE A 234 12.60 7.23 7.01
N TRP A 235 12.17 7.09 5.76
CA TRP A 235 11.92 8.19 4.84
C TRP A 235 10.50 8.19 4.29
N ASP A 236 9.63 7.30 4.80
CA ASP A 236 8.31 7.04 4.21
C ASP A 236 8.43 6.74 2.70
N TYR A 237 9.38 5.87 2.34
CA TYR A 237 9.60 5.35 0.99
C TYR A 237 8.88 4.04 0.73
N ASP A 238 7.69 3.89 1.31
CA ASP A 238 6.82 2.76 1.04
C ASP A 238 6.51 2.58 -0.45
N LEU A 239 5.95 1.42 -0.78
CA LEU A 239 5.48 1.12 -2.12
C LEU A 239 4.10 1.73 -2.38
N PRO A 240 4.01 2.79 -3.20
CA PRO A 240 2.84 3.65 -3.19
C PRO A 240 1.77 3.21 -4.20
N SER A 241 2.04 2.21 -5.03
CA SER A 241 1.15 1.83 -6.12
C SER A 241 1.09 0.32 -6.35
N GLN A 242 0.02 -0.10 -7.03
CA GLN A 242 -0.20 -1.47 -7.48
C GLN A 242 1.00 -1.98 -8.31
N PRO A 243 1.53 -3.18 -8.03
CA PRO A 243 2.46 -3.85 -8.92
C PRO A 243 1.79 -4.23 -10.25
N VAL A 244 2.45 -3.94 -11.38
CA VAL A 244 1.93 -4.26 -12.72
C VAL A 244 2.51 -5.57 -13.23
N LEU A 245 1.65 -6.49 -13.67
CA LEU A 245 2.05 -7.77 -14.22
C LEU A 245 2.23 -7.65 -15.74
N PHE A 246 3.34 -8.13 -16.26
CA PHE A 246 3.66 -8.06 -17.68
C PHE A 246 4.45 -9.29 -18.13
N HIS A 247 4.57 -9.51 -19.43
CA HIS A 247 5.47 -10.51 -20.00
C HIS A 247 6.58 -9.79 -20.76
N MET A 248 7.81 -9.96 -20.29
CA MET A 248 8.98 -9.27 -20.82
C MET A 248 9.95 -10.26 -21.44
N LYS A 249 10.47 -9.93 -22.62
CA LYS A 249 11.56 -10.71 -23.23
C LYS A 249 12.87 -10.42 -22.53
N ASN A 250 13.56 -11.47 -22.07
CA ASN A 250 14.93 -11.35 -21.59
C ASN A 250 15.93 -11.19 -22.76
N GLU A 251 17.22 -11.01 -22.45
CA GLU A 251 18.29 -10.87 -23.46
C GLU A 251 18.40 -12.07 -24.41
N ARG A 252 17.88 -13.24 -24.02
CA ARG A 252 17.87 -14.48 -24.82
C ARG A 252 16.60 -14.59 -25.69
N GLY A 253 15.67 -13.64 -25.59
CA GLY A 253 14.40 -13.65 -26.29
C GLY A 253 13.32 -14.53 -25.65
N GLU A 254 13.57 -15.07 -24.45
CA GLU A 254 12.59 -15.86 -23.70
C GLU A 254 11.61 -14.93 -22.99
N GLU A 255 10.32 -15.26 -23.05
CA GLU A 255 9.28 -14.56 -22.30
C GLU A 255 9.41 -14.89 -20.80
N VAL A 256 9.55 -13.85 -19.99
CA VAL A 256 9.62 -13.94 -18.54
C VAL A 256 8.36 -13.27 -17.97
N PRO A 257 7.59 -13.98 -17.12
CA PRO A 257 6.48 -13.37 -16.40
C PRO A 257 7.04 -12.43 -15.33
N VAL A 258 6.85 -11.13 -15.51
CA VAL A 258 7.40 -10.11 -14.63
C VAL A 258 6.32 -9.39 -13.83
N LEU A 259 6.74 -8.89 -12.67
CA LEU A 259 6.07 -7.88 -11.86
C LEU A 259 6.94 -6.63 -11.91
N ILE A 260 6.33 -5.49 -12.24
CA ILE A 260 6.98 -4.19 -12.30
C ILE A 260 6.47 -3.36 -11.12
N GLN A 261 7.37 -3.01 -10.23
CA GLN A 261 7.10 -2.17 -9.06
C GLN A 261 7.80 -0.82 -9.22
N THR A 262 7.03 0.25 -9.12
CA THR A 262 7.57 1.61 -9.04
C THR A 262 7.58 2.11 -7.60
N THR A 263 8.48 3.04 -7.29
CA THR A 263 8.74 3.49 -5.91
C THR A 263 8.75 5.02 -5.80
N LYS A 264 8.54 5.52 -4.57
CA LYS A 264 8.72 6.94 -4.20
C LYS A 264 10.17 7.41 -4.43
N THR A 265 11.13 6.49 -4.39
CA THR A 265 12.55 6.72 -4.73
C THR A 265 12.82 6.85 -6.23
N GLY A 266 11.77 6.91 -7.07
CA GLY A 266 11.89 7.09 -8.51
C GLY A 266 12.56 5.92 -9.24
N GLN A 267 12.57 4.75 -8.60
CA GLN A 267 13.15 3.51 -9.14
C GLN A 267 12.06 2.60 -9.71
N ILE A 268 12.45 1.78 -10.68
CA ILE A 268 11.59 0.77 -11.32
C ILE A 268 12.23 -0.59 -11.12
N TYR A 269 11.65 -1.43 -10.27
CA TYR A 269 12.10 -2.80 -10.05
C TYR A 269 11.30 -3.77 -10.93
N VAL A 270 12.01 -4.60 -11.70
CA VAL A 270 11.40 -5.64 -12.52
C VAL A 270 11.78 -6.99 -11.93
N LEU A 271 10.80 -7.71 -11.40
CA LEU A 271 10.99 -8.96 -10.68
C LEU A 271 10.33 -10.12 -11.44
N ASP A 272 10.92 -11.31 -11.40
CA ASP A 272 10.23 -12.53 -11.83
C ASP A 272 9.12 -12.81 -10.82
N ARG A 273 7.86 -12.67 -11.26
CA ARG A 273 6.71 -12.67 -10.35
C ARG A 273 6.49 -14.02 -9.63
N ARG A 274 7.13 -15.09 -10.11
CA ARG A 274 7.11 -16.41 -9.46
C ARG A 274 8.04 -16.50 -8.25
N THR A 275 9.13 -15.71 -8.24
CA THR A 275 10.24 -15.91 -7.30
C THR A 275 10.68 -14.65 -6.56
N GLY A 276 10.25 -13.46 -7.00
CA GLY A 276 10.70 -12.16 -6.47
C GLY A 276 12.12 -11.78 -6.87
N LYS A 277 12.81 -12.59 -7.68
CA LYS A 277 14.19 -12.30 -8.11
C LYS A 277 14.21 -11.20 -9.17
N PRO A 278 15.14 -10.23 -9.09
CA PRO A 278 15.30 -9.23 -10.13
C PRO A 278 15.58 -9.84 -11.50
N VAL A 279 14.86 -9.37 -12.52
CA VAL A 279 15.10 -9.69 -13.95
C VAL A 279 16.02 -8.65 -14.57
N THR A 280 15.91 -7.39 -14.12
CA THR A 280 16.86 -6.32 -14.43
C THR A 280 17.88 -6.21 -13.31
N ARG A 281 19.03 -5.59 -13.61
CA ARG A 281 20.12 -5.45 -12.63
C ARG A 281 19.68 -4.61 -11.43
N VAL A 282 19.97 -5.13 -10.23
CA VAL A 282 19.86 -4.42 -8.95
C VAL A 282 21.22 -4.51 -8.25
N GLU A 283 21.74 -3.40 -7.75
CA GLU A 283 23.04 -3.29 -7.10
C GLU A 283 22.89 -2.65 -5.73
N GLU A 284 23.48 -3.24 -4.70
CA GLU A 284 23.64 -2.61 -3.38
C GLU A 284 24.63 -1.45 -3.49
N GLN A 285 24.21 -0.24 -3.11
CA GLN A 285 25.09 0.93 -3.10
C GLN A 285 25.20 1.52 -1.70
N PRO A 286 26.40 2.02 -1.31
CA PRO A 286 26.57 2.70 -0.03
C PRO A 286 25.70 3.95 0.08
N VAL A 287 25.09 4.13 1.25
CA VAL A 287 24.29 5.31 1.58
C VAL A 287 24.71 5.90 2.92
N ALA A 288 24.21 7.11 3.21
CA ALA A 288 24.37 7.70 4.53
C ALA A 288 23.63 6.85 5.57
N HIS A 289 24.31 6.49 6.66
CA HIS A 289 23.82 5.56 7.68
C HIS A 289 24.03 6.08 9.11
N ASP A 290 24.45 7.34 9.26
CA ASP A 290 24.52 8.02 10.55
C ASP A 290 23.11 8.54 10.93
N GLY A 291 22.38 7.76 11.71
CA GLY A 291 21.02 8.06 12.14
C GLY A 291 20.91 8.93 13.39
N ALA A 292 19.67 9.22 13.79
CA ALA A 292 19.35 9.86 15.06
C ALA A 292 19.67 8.97 16.27
N GLU A 293 19.53 9.49 17.49
CA GLU A 293 19.72 8.70 18.71
C GLU A 293 18.81 7.45 18.72
N GLY A 294 19.40 6.29 19.01
CA GLY A 294 18.70 5.00 19.02
C GLY A 294 18.53 4.35 17.65
N GLU A 295 18.96 4.99 16.56
CA GLU A 295 18.81 4.42 15.22
C GLU A 295 19.93 3.49 14.76
N HIS A 296 19.56 2.62 13.81
CA HIS A 296 20.46 1.63 13.22
C HIS A 296 20.23 1.48 11.70
N LEU A 297 20.67 2.48 10.93
CA LEU A 297 20.43 2.51 9.49
C LEU A 297 21.27 1.48 8.73
N SER A 298 20.72 0.97 7.62
CA SER A 298 21.47 0.11 6.70
C SER A 298 22.61 0.88 6.02
N ALA A 299 23.78 0.23 5.92
CA ALA A 299 24.95 0.80 5.24
C ALA A 299 24.79 0.86 3.71
N THR A 300 23.90 0.03 3.15
CA THR A 300 23.60 -0.03 1.72
C THR A 300 22.10 -0.04 1.44
N GLN A 301 21.73 0.32 0.22
CA GLN A 301 20.37 0.22 -0.30
C GLN A 301 20.38 -0.44 -1.68
N PRO A 302 19.32 -1.15 -2.07
CA PRO A 302 19.20 -1.73 -3.40
C PRO A 302 18.84 -0.64 -4.42
N PHE A 303 19.64 -0.51 -5.48
CA PHE A 303 19.34 0.36 -6.62
C PHE A 303 19.08 -0.47 -7.88
N SER A 304 17.93 -0.25 -8.53
CA SER A 304 17.60 -0.82 -9.83
C SER A 304 18.38 -0.13 -10.94
N THR A 305 19.66 -0.49 -11.08
CA THR A 305 20.57 0.11 -12.07
C THR A 305 20.37 -0.43 -13.49
N GLY A 306 19.61 -1.51 -13.64
CA GLY A 306 19.19 -2.05 -14.94
C GLY A 306 17.98 -1.35 -15.56
N MET A 307 17.34 -0.42 -14.84
CA MET A 307 16.21 0.37 -15.32
C MET A 307 16.49 1.88 -15.15
N PRO A 308 15.81 2.75 -15.91
CA PRO A 308 15.90 4.19 -15.68
C PRO A 308 15.43 4.57 -14.26
N GLN A 309 16.17 5.46 -13.62
CA GLN A 309 15.72 6.20 -12.44
C GLN A 309 15.18 7.56 -12.90
N LEU A 310 14.02 7.97 -12.38
CA LEU A 310 13.27 9.09 -12.93
C LEU A 310 13.10 10.21 -11.91
N GLY A 311 13.55 11.42 -12.23
CA GLY A 311 13.23 12.63 -11.44
C GLY A 311 13.91 12.70 -10.08
N VAL A 312 15.03 11.98 -9.88
CA VAL A 312 15.71 11.83 -8.59
C VAL A 312 17.14 12.35 -8.59
N GLU A 313 17.48 13.21 -9.55
CA GLU A 313 18.81 13.81 -9.62
C GLU A 313 19.13 14.56 -8.32
N PRO A 314 20.34 14.39 -7.75
CA PRO A 314 20.70 15.05 -6.51
C PRO A 314 20.53 16.57 -6.57
N LEU A 315 19.91 17.14 -5.54
CA LEU A 315 19.76 18.58 -5.44
C LEU A 315 21.10 19.28 -5.22
N THR A 316 21.25 20.44 -5.83
CA THR A 316 22.39 21.34 -5.62
C THR A 316 21.87 22.75 -5.38
N GLU A 317 22.76 23.68 -5.02
CA GLU A 317 22.40 25.11 -4.93
C GLU A 317 21.77 25.65 -6.22
N LYS A 318 22.14 25.09 -7.38
CA LYS A 318 21.58 25.47 -8.68
C LYS A 318 20.15 24.98 -8.89
N SER A 319 19.73 23.95 -8.15
CA SER A 319 18.37 23.42 -8.16
C SER A 319 17.38 24.33 -7.43
N MET A 320 17.87 25.28 -6.62
CA MET A 320 17.02 26.17 -5.83
C MET A 320 16.33 27.20 -6.72
N TRP A 321 15.01 27.27 -6.59
CA TRP A 321 14.13 28.10 -7.40
C TRP A 321 13.38 29.10 -6.52
N GLY A 322 12.95 30.22 -7.11
CA GLY A 322 12.11 31.20 -6.46
C GLY A 322 11.40 32.07 -7.48
N VAL A 323 10.24 32.62 -7.13
CA VAL A 323 9.48 33.55 -7.98
C VAL A 323 10.29 34.83 -8.21
N THR A 324 11.04 35.26 -7.20
CA THR A 324 11.95 36.40 -7.24
C THR A 324 13.40 35.98 -6.91
N PRO A 325 14.41 36.83 -7.20
CA PRO A 325 15.77 36.59 -6.75
C PRO A 325 15.92 36.48 -5.22
N PHE A 326 15.05 37.12 -4.44
CA PHE A 326 15.06 37.01 -2.98
C PHE A 326 14.54 35.66 -2.51
N ASP A 327 13.48 35.13 -3.14
CA ASP A 327 12.97 33.79 -2.84
C ASP A 327 14.01 32.73 -3.19
N GLN A 328 14.69 32.89 -4.33
CA GLN A 328 15.77 32.00 -4.72
C GLN A 328 16.94 32.07 -3.73
N LEU A 329 17.32 33.27 -3.28
CA LEU A 329 18.37 33.45 -2.27
C LEU A 329 17.98 32.77 -0.95
N MET A 330 16.75 32.98 -0.47
CA MET A 330 16.25 32.35 0.76
C MET A 330 16.24 30.83 0.64
N CYS A 331 15.75 30.28 -0.47
CA CYS A 331 15.76 28.85 -0.74
C CYS A 331 17.19 28.27 -0.72
N ARG A 332 18.18 29.00 -1.25
CA ARG A 332 19.60 28.61 -1.15
C ARG A 332 20.16 28.66 0.26
N ILE A 333 19.77 29.67 1.06
CA ILE A 333 20.16 29.75 2.47
C ILE A 333 19.58 28.57 3.23
N ASP A 334 18.30 28.27 3.04
CA ASP A 334 17.65 27.12 3.70
C ASP A 334 18.27 25.80 3.27
N PHE A 335 18.60 25.63 1.99
CA PHE A 335 19.33 24.48 1.49
C PHE A 335 20.68 24.30 2.19
N LYS A 336 21.47 25.38 2.30
CA LYS A 336 22.77 25.37 2.98
C LYS A 336 22.67 25.17 4.49
N ALA A 337 21.60 25.65 5.10
CA ALA A 337 21.32 25.45 6.51
C ALA A 337 20.88 24.01 6.82
N SER A 338 20.46 23.26 5.80
CA SER A 338 19.94 21.90 5.95
C SER A 338 21.03 20.85 5.68
N THR A 339 20.84 19.65 6.23
CA THR A 339 21.62 18.47 5.85
C THR A 339 21.02 17.88 4.57
N TYR A 340 21.85 17.61 3.57
CA TYR A 340 21.46 16.88 2.37
C TYR A 340 22.64 16.05 1.86
N LEU A 341 22.49 14.73 1.95
CA LEU A 341 23.49 13.71 1.59
C LEU A 341 23.03 12.85 0.40
N GLY A 342 21.93 13.23 -0.25
CA GLY A 342 21.28 12.46 -1.30
C GLY A 342 19.92 11.92 -0.87
N MET A 343 19.40 10.94 -1.62
CA MET A 343 18.08 10.34 -1.41
C MET A 343 17.88 9.81 0.02
N TYR A 344 18.87 9.08 0.53
CA TYR A 344 18.83 8.52 1.88
C TYR A 344 19.49 9.46 2.90
N THR A 345 19.15 10.74 2.87
CA THR A 345 19.60 11.69 3.91
C THR A 345 18.89 11.35 5.23
N PRO A 346 19.59 10.93 6.30
CA PRO A 346 18.92 10.53 7.53
C PRO A 346 18.13 11.69 8.17
N PRO A 347 16.89 11.45 8.62
CA PRO A 347 16.18 12.34 9.53
C PRO A 347 17.02 12.69 10.75
N SER A 348 17.02 13.96 11.12
CA SER A 348 17.79 14.47 12.27
C SER A 348 17.10 15.65 12.94
N GLU A 349 17.53 16.02 14.15
CA GLU A 349 17.05 17.23 14.85
C GLU A 349 17.43 18.52 14.08
N LYS A 350 18.55 18.49 13.33
CA LYS A 350 18.88 19.56 12.39
C LYS A 350 17.97 19.45 11.17
N PRO A 351 17.48 20.57 10.60
CA PRO A 351 16.74 20.54 9.35
C PRO A 351 17.49 19.74 8.28
N TYR A 352 16.80 18.81 7.64
CA TYR A 352 17.31 18.00 6.55
C TYR A 352 16.39 18.10 5.34
N ILE A 353 16.90 17.70 4.18
CA ILE A 353 16.12 17.65 2.93
C ILE A 353 15.90 16.20 2.56
N GLU A 354 14.64 15.85 2.38
CA GLU A 354 14.20 14.58 1.83
C GLU A 354 13.90 14.78 0.33
N TRP A 355 14.67 14.11 -0.52
CA TRP A 355 14.53 14.20 -1.98
C TRP A 355 14.88 12.88 -2.66
N PRO A 356 13.90 12.19 -3.29
CA PRO A 356 12.47 12.52 -3.33
C PRO A 356 11.84 12.55 -1.94
N SER A 357 10.69 13.20 -1.76
CA SER A 357 9.97 13.11 -0.47
C SER A 357 9.01 11.92 -0.42
N LEU A 358 8.30 11.75 0.69
CA LEU A 358 7.14 10.87 0.83
C LEU A 358 6.04 11.08 -0.24
N LEU A 359 5.99 12.27 -0.84
CA LEU A 359 5.09 12.61 -1.96
C LEU A 359 5.80 12.52 -3.31
N GLY A 360 7.09 12.20 -3.35
CA GLY A 360 7.93 12.23 -4.53
C GLY A 360 7.93 10.93 -5.34
N GLY A 361 8.63 10.97 -6.48
CA GLY A 361 8.83 9.87 -7.40
C GLY A 361 7.53 9.36 -8.04
N MET A 362 7.51 8.06 -8.31
CA MET A 362 6.33 7.38 -8.87
C MET A 362 5.43 6.94 -7.71
N ASN A 363 4.39 7.73 -7.45
CA ASN A 363 3.50 7.55 -6.31
C ASN A 363 2.17 6.85 -6.72
N TRP A 364 1.10 7.07 -5.94
CA TRP A 364 -0.16 6.35 -5.98
C TRP A 364 -0.78 6.00 -7.34
N GLY A 365 -0.63 6.86 -8.35
CA GLY A 365 -1.24 6.67 -9.67
C GLY A 365 -0.75 5.44 -10.44
N GLY A 366 0.35 4.81 -10.01
CA GLY A 366 0.93 3.66 -10.67
C GLY A 366 1.41 3.95 -12.09
N ILE A 367 1.41 2.91 -12.92
CA ILE A 367 1.96 2.94 -14.27
C ILE A 367 1.00 2.29 -15.28
N THR A 368 1.21 2.55 -16.56
CA THR A 368 0.49 1.88 -17.65
C THR A 368 1.48 1.41 -18.71
N ILE A 369 1.19 0.29 -19.37
CA ILE A 369 2.06 -0.27 -20.42
C ILE A 369 1.24 -0.41 -21.71
N ASP A 370 1.77 0.11 -22.82
CA ASP A 370 1.31 -0.27 -24.16
C ASP A 370 1.94 -1.61 -24.54
N GLU A 371 1.21 -2.70 -24.34
CA GLU A 371 1.70 -4.07 -24.55
C GLU A 371 2.17 -4.33 -25.99
N ARG A 372 1.66 -3.59 -26.98
CA ARG A 372 2.07 -3.75 -28.39
C ARG A 372 3.50 -3.26 -28.62
N THR A 373 3.90 -2.19 -27.92
CA THR A 373 5.21 -1.55 -28.10
C THR A 373 6.17 -1.83 -26.95
N GLY A 374 5.66 -2.33 -25.82
CA GLY A 374 6.41 -2.45 -24.57
C GLY A 374 6.70 -1.09 -23.93
N THR A 375 5.97 -0.04 -24.30
CA THR A 375 6.21 1.32 -23.77
C THR A 375 5.56 1.48 -22.40
N LEU A 376 6.37 1.80 -21.40
CA LEU A 376 5.95 2.13 -20.05
C LEU A 376 5.66 3.62 -19.90
N PHE A 377 4.47 3.97 -19.41
CA PHE A 377 4.05 5.32 -19.05
C PHE A 377 4.01 5.45 -17.53
N VAL A 378 4.65 6.50 -17.01
CA VAL A 378 4.86 6.74 -15.59
C VAL A 378 4.43 8.15 -15.22
N ASN A 379 3.82 8.29 -14.05
CA ASN A 379 3.56 9.59 -13.42
C ASN A 379 4.63 9.85 -12.36
N ASP A 380 5.30 11.00 -12.45
CA ASP A 380 6.41 11.37 -11.58
C ASP A 380 6.10 12.66 -10.82
N MET A 381 6.35 12.66 -9.50
CA MET A 381 6.19 13.82 -8.62
C MET A 381 7.53 14.29 -8.09
N ARG A 382 7.80 15.60 -8.29
CA ARG A 382 9.08 16.23 -7.94
C ARG A 382 8.89 17.23 -6.82
N MET A 383 8.73 16.70 -5.60
CA MET A 383 8.51 17.50 -4.40
C MET A 383 9.55 17.17 -3.34
N PRO A 384 10.46 18.09 -2.96
CA PRO A 384 11.31 17.93 -1.79
C PRO A 384 10.54 18.33 -0.52
N LEU A 385 10.88 17.70 0.60
CA LEU A 385 10.45 18.16 1.92
C LEU A 385 11.66 18.61 2.73
N ARG A 386 11.47 19.68 3.51
CA ARG A 386 12.45 20.14 4.49
C ARG A 386 11.88 19.86 5.88
N MET A 387 12.48 18.90 6.56
CA MET A 387 11.94 18.32 7.79
C MET A 387 12.98 18.35 8.91
N SER A 388 12.54 18.11 10.13
CA SER A 388 13.40 17.93 11.30
C SER A 388 12.69 17.03 12.30
N LEU A 389 13.43 16.12 12.93
CA LEU A 389 12.94 15.38 14.08
C LEU A 389 12.80 16.34 15.27
N VAL A 390 11.75 16.12 16.07
CA VAL A 390 11.48 16.88 17.28
C VAL A 390 11.37 15.91 18.44
N ARG A 391 12.09 16.19 19.53
CA ARG A 391 11.98 15.40 20.76
C ARG A 391 10.56 15.51 21.30
N LYS A 392 10.06 14.41 21.87
CA LYS A 392 8.68 14.34 22.40
C LYS A 392 8.36 15.48 23.38
N GLU A 393 9.31 15.83 24.25
CA GLU A 393 9.20 16.92 25.23
C GLU A 393 9.10 18.32 24.61
N ASP A 394 9.59 18.47 23.38
CA ASP A 394 9.61 19.73 22.64
C ASP A 394 8.43 19.87 21.68
N MET A 395 7.63 18.82 21.45
CA MET A 395 6.49 18.86 20.50
C MET A 395 5.52 20.01 20.77
N ALA A 396 5.29 20.37 22.04
CA ALA A 396 4.39 21.47 22.41
C ALA A 396 4.83 22.85 21.91
N LYS A 397 6.11 23.01 21.51
CA LYS A 397 6.66 24.24 20.94
C LYS A 397 6.30 24.41 19.47
N TYR A 398 5.88 23.34 18.80
CA TYR A 398 5.54 23.32 17.39
C TYR A 398 4.02 23.28 17.22
N LYS A 399 3.50 24.11 16.32
CA LYS A 399 2.11 24.01 15.89
C LYS A 399 2.06 22.94 14.80
N VAL A 400 1.51 21.78 15.13
CA VAL A 400 1.19 20.70 14.18
C VAL A 400 -0.18 20.96 13.59
#